data_AF-A0A7L1XIU1-F1
#
_entry.id   AF-A0A7L1XIU1-F1
#
_cell.length_a   1.000
_cell.length_b   1.000
_cell.length_c   1.000
_cell.angle_alpha   90.00
_cell.angle_beta   90.00
_cell.angle_gamma   90.00
#
_symmetry.space_group_name_H-M   'P 1'
#
loop_
_entity.id
_entity.type
_entity.pdbx_description
1 polymer ?
#
loop_
_entity_poly.entity_id
_entity_poly.type
_entity_poly.pdbx_seq_one_letter_code
_entity_poly.pdbx_strand_id
1 'polypeptide(L)'
;MSDREVVILSVGGVRFVTWASTLQQFPESRLACMLNNDDQDFKLVNGEFFVDRDGTLFSYIMDFLRTLQVSLPTDFSDYQRLRREAEFYGLYSLAELLSQEHLLKPRLEILEVRFSLQEMQAFFRIFGSCSATIETLAEQITLFTGQQSGQSWNSPFPSQKLLFPLPLERPSHHDMVFHCGTDYTAGDQFVARYVSIKPDNRKLINGANVLGLLFDTLLRDGFRLISTRTVSSEEKVECYSFERLRRPPGLTLTVSQSPGSSRAAQAKRNQAQKGK
;
A
#
# COMPACT_ATOMS: atom_id res chain seq x y z
N MET A 1 -19.77 -25.87 -33.46
CA MET A 1 -18.60 -24.99 -33.58
C MET A 1 -17.44 -25.74 -32.95
N SER A 2 -16.34 -25.94 -33.66
CA SER A 2 -15.27 -26.84 -33.23
C SER A 2 -14.60 -26.31 -31.96
N ASP A 3 -14.80 -27.01 -30.84
CA ASP A 3 -14.13 -26.81 -29.55
C ASP A 3 -12.61 -27.00 -29.72
N ARG A 4 -11.92 -25.94 -30.12
CA ARG A 4 -10.47 -25.88 -29.94
C ARG A 4 -10.23 -25.50 -28.49
N GLU A 5 -10.08 -26.52 -27.65
CA GLU A 5 -9.76 -26.35 -26.23
C GLU A 5 -8.47 -25.52 -26.07
N VAL A 6 -7.47 -25.82 -26.91
CA VAL A 6 -6.16 -25.18 -26.93
C VAL A 6 -5.96 -24.37 -28.22
N VAL A 7 -5.40 -23.17 -28.07
CA VAL A 7 -5.11 -22.20 -29.12
C VAL A 7 -3.61 -21.87 -29.09
N ILE A 8 -3.02 -21.80 -30.28
CA ILE A 8 -1.61 -21.44 -30.47
C ILE A 8 -1.55 -20.06 -31.12
N LEU A 9 -0.78 -19.15 -30.53
CA LEU A 9 -0.53 -17.80 -31.04
C LEU A 9 0.96 -17.59 -31.25
N SER A 10 1.32 -16.99 -32.37
CA SER A 10 2.68 -16.57 -32.70
C SER A 10 2.72 -15.05 -32.72
N VAL A 11 3.17 -14.44 -31.62
CA VAL A 11 3.16 -13.00 -31.37
C VAL A 11 4.58 -12.45 -31.47
N GLY A 12 4.89 -11.69 -32.52
CA GLY A 12 6.22 -11.10 -32.72
C GLY A 12 7.36 -12.11 -32.77
N GLY A 13 7.07 -13.34 -33.24
CA GLY A 13 8.01 -14.46 -33.26
C GLY A 13 8.06 -15.30 -31.98
N VAL A 14 7.35 -14.91 -30.91
CA VAL A 14 7.23 -15.70 -29.67
C VAL A 14 5.96 -16.55 -29.72
N ARG A 15 6.10 -17.85 -29.47
CA ARG A 15 4.99 -18.81 -29.50
C ARG A 15 4.33 -18.94 -28.13
N PHE A 16 3.03 -18.72 -28.08
CA PHE A 16 2.17 -18.86 -26.90
C PHE A 16 1.16 -19.98 -27.14
N VAL A 17 0.95 -20.79 -26.11
CA VAL A 17 -0.07 -21.85 -26.11
C VAL A 17 -0.95 -21.62 -24.90
N THR A 18 -2.27 -21.56 -25.12
CA THR A 18 -3.23 -21.24 -24.06
C THR A 18 -4.60 -21.85 -24.36
N TRP A 19 -5.48 -21.86 -23.37
CA TRP A 19 -6.88 -22.26 -23.55
C TRP A 19 -7.67 -21.17 -24.28
N ALA A 20 -8.64 -21.58 -25.11
CA ALA A 20 -9.58 -20.64 -25.72
C ALA A 20 -10.36 -19.83 -24.67
N SER A 21 -10.71 -20.46 -23.54
CA SER A 21 -11.38 -19.81 -22.41
C SER A 21 -10.59 -18.64 -21.83
N THR A 22 -9.26 -18.72 -21.79
CA THR A 22 -8.40 -17.63 -21.31
C THR A 22 -8.48 -16.39 -22.22
N LEU A 23 -8.55 -16.59 -23.54
CA LEU A 23 -8.71 -15.47 -24.49
C LEU A 23 -10.13 -14.89 -24.46
N GLN A 24 -11.12 -15.71 -24.10
CA GLN A 24 -12.53 -15.31 -23.94
C GLN A 24 -12.85 -14.70 -22.57
N GLN A 25 -11.88 -14.60 -21.66
CA GLN A 25 -12.05 -14.00 -20.34
C GLN A 25 -12.66 -12.59 -20.41
N PHE A 26 -12.35 -11.86 -21.48
CA PHE A 26 -12.96 -10.58 -21.83
C PHE A 26 -13.61 -10.71 -23.22
N PRO A 27 -14.92 -10.98 -23.30
CA PRO A 27 -15.60 -11.21 -24.58
C PRO A 27 -15.54 -10.02 -25.55
N GLU A 28 -15.45 -8.81 -25.03
CA GLU A 28 -15.33 -7.56 -25.80
C GLU A 28 -13.90 -7.27 -26.27
N SER A 29 -12.93 -8.11 -25.87
CA SER A 29 -11.53 -7.95 -26.27
C SER A 29 -11.30 -8.47 -27.68
N ARG A 30 -10.28 -7.92 -28.35
CA ARG A 30 -9.89 -8.36 -29.69
C ARG A 30 -9.37 -9.80 -29.73
N LEU A 31 -8.78 -10.25 -28.62
CA LEU A 31 -8.34 -11.63 -28.45
C LEU A 31 -9.51 -12.62 -28.44
N ALA A 32 -10.67 -12.23 -27.90
CA ALA A 32 -11.88 -13.04 -27.98
C ALA A 32 -12.47 -13.02 -29.41
N CYS A 33 -12.52 -11.85 -30.05
CA CYS A 33 -13.01 -11.71 -31.43
C CYS A 33 -12.19 -12.50 -32.46
N MET A 34 -10.88 -12.61 -32.24
CA MET A 34 -9.98 -13.43 -33.07
C MET A 34 -10.48 -14.87 -33.22
N LEU A 35 -11.03 -15.48 -32.17
CA LEU A 35 -11.50 -16.87 -32.22
C LEU A 35 -12.74 -17.05 -33.11
N ASN A 36 -13.50 -15.97 -33.32
CA ASN A 36 -14.68 -15.96 -34.16
C ASN A 36 -14.37 -15.54 -35.62
N ASN A 37 -13.10 -15.33 -35.97
CA ASN A 37 -12.62 -14.80 -37.26
C ASN A 37 -13.19 -13.41 -37.62
N ASP A 38 -13.54 -12.59 -36.63
CA ASP A 38 -14.18 -11.30 -36.84
C ASP A 38 -13.19 -10.12 -36.91
N ASP A 39 -11.88 -10.40 -36.84
CA ASP A 39 -10.84 -9.37 -36.76
C ASP A 39 -9.75 -9.61 -37.82
N GLN A 40 -9.54 -8.62 -38.70
CA GLN A 40 -8.66 -8.73 -39.88
C GLN A 40 -7.16 -8.75 -39.52
N ASP A 41 -6.79 -8.29 -38.33
CA ASP A 41 -5.38 -8.21 -37.93
C ASP A 41 -4.83 -9.57 -37.46
N PHE A 42 -5.70 -10.54 -37.19
CA PHE A 42 -5.30 -11.87 -36.74
C PHE A 42 -5.39 -12.87 -37.89
N LYS A 43 -4.24 -13.31 -38.39
CA LYS A 43 -4.18 -14.27 -39.51
C LYS A 43 -3.97 -15.67 -38.98
N LEU A 44 -4.85 -16.60 -39.31
CA LEU A 44 -4.64 -18.02 -39.05
C LEU A 44 -3.73 -18.60 -40.13
N VAL A 45 -2.49 -18.95 -39.79
CA VAL A 45 -1.48 -19.53 -40.69
C VAL A 45 -1.07 -20.88 -40.13
N ASN A 46 -1.25 -21.96 -40.90
CA ASN A 46 -0.89 -23.33 -40.51
C ASN A 46 -1.49 -23.80 -39.15
N GLY A 47 -2.67 -23.29 -38.79
CA GLY A 47 -3.33 -23.62 -37.52
C GLY A 47 -2.87 -22.78 -36.32
N GLU A 48 -1.99 -21.81 -36.52
CA GLU A 48 -1.53 -20.86 -35.51
C GLU A 48 -2.02 -19.45 -35.84
N PHE A 49 -2.44 -18.69 -34.83
CA PHE A 49 -2.79 -17.29 -35.01
C PHE A 49 -1.53 -16.43 -35.01
N PHE A 50 -1.27 -15.74 -36.11
CA PHE A 50 -0.17 -14.81 -36.22
C PHE A 50 -0.59 -13.41 -35.79
N VAL A 51 0.23 -12.80 -34.92
CA VAL A 51 0.03 -11.45 -34.39
C VAL A 51 1.32 -10.65 -34.53
N ASP A 52 1.27 -9.57 -35.31
CA ASP A 52 2.42 -8.70 -35.55
C ASP A 52 2.58 -7.65 -34.44
N ARG A 53 2.85 -8.12 -33.22
CA ARG A 53 2.97 -7.31 -31.99
C ARG A 53 4.13 -7.78 -31.13
N ASP A 54 4.42 -7.06 -30.05
CA ASP A 54 5.53 -7.37 -29.15
C ASP A 54 5.23 -8.62 -28.28
N GLY A 55 5.88 -9.73 -28.61
CA GLY A 55 5.74 -10.99 -27.87
C GLY A 55 6.24 -10.91 -26.43
N THR A 56 7.22 -10.05 -26.12
CA THR A 56 7.74 -9.92 -24.75
C THR A 56 6.70 -9.28 -23.86
N LEU A 57 6.07 -8.19 -24.32
CA LEU A 57 5.01 -7.52 -23.57
C LEU A 57 3.71 -8.33 -23.52
N PHE A 58 3.45 -9.15 -24.55
CA PHE A 58 2.30 -10.04 -24.59
C PHE A 58 2.29 -11.07 -23.44
N SER A 59 3.46 -11.45 -22.90
CA SER A 59 3.53 -12.32 -21.72
C SER A 59 2.74 -11.75 -20.53
N TYR A 60 2.86 -10.45 -20.25
CA TYR A 60 2.11 -9.78 -19.18
C TYR A 60 0.61 -9.67 -19.49
N ILE A 61 0.24 -9.51 -20.77
CA ILE A 61 -1.16 -9.56 -21.20
C ILE A 61 -1.75 -10.95 -20.91
N MET A 62 -1.02 -12.01 -21.24
CA MET A 62 -1.44 -13.39 -20.98
C MET A 62 -1.57 -13.69 -19.48
N ASP A 63 -0.63 -13.24 -18.66
CA ASP A 63 -0.69 -13.44 -17.21
C ASP A 63 -1.86 -12.69 -16.58
N PHE A 64 -2.17 -11.49 -17.09
CA PHE A 64 -3.38 -10.77 -16.72
C PHE A 64 -4.65 -11.54 -17.09
N LEU A 65 -4.75 -12.11 -18.29
CA LEU A 65 -5.93 -12.89 -18.69
C LEU A 65 -6.12 -14.15 -17.82
N ARG A 66 -5.03 -14.75 -17.32
CA ARG A 66 -5.08 -15.94 -16.46
C ARG A 66 -5.46 -15.63 -15.02
N THR A 67 -4.93 -14.55 -14.46
CA THR A 67 -5.00 -14.27 -13.02
C THR A 67 -5.92 -13.11 -12.66
N LEU A 68 -6.28 -12.27 -13.64
CA LEU A 68 -6.91 -10.96 -13.46
C LEU A 68 -6.08 -9.99 -12.60
N GLN A 69 -4.78 -10.25 -12.46
CA GLN A 69 -3.82 -9.44 -11.72
C GLN A 69 -2.68 -8.99 -12.63
N VAL A 70 -2.10 -7.83 -12.30
CA VAL A 70 -0.95 -7.30 -13.02
C VAL A 70 0.27 -7.37 -12.12
N SER A 71 1.12 -8.38 -12.34
CA SER A 71 2.41 -8.52 -11.67
C SER A 71 3.53 -8.12 -12.62
N LEU A 72 4.17 -7.00 -12.35
CA LEU A 72 5.30 -6.49 -13.13
C LEU A 72 6.60 -6.60 -12.33
N PRO A 73 7.75 -6.83 -12.98
CA PRO A 73 9.05 -6.75 -12.34
C PRO A 73 9.26 -5.39 -11.63
N THR A 74 10.09 -5.37 -10.59
CA THR A 74 10.35 -4.16 -9.80
C THR A 74 11.04 -3.04 -10.60
N ASP A 75 11.78 -3.42 -11.62
CA ASP A 75 12.55 -2.59 -12.53
C ASP A 75 11.83 -2.38 -13.88
N PHE A 76 10.57 -2.81 -13.99
CA PHE A 76 9.80 -2.65 -15.22
C PHE A 76 9.67 -1.17 -15.58
N SER A 77 10.20 -0.78 -16.74
CA SER A 77 10.19 0.60 -17.24
C SER A 77 9.11 0.86 -18.29
N ASP A 78 8.59 -0.19 -18.91
CA ASP A 78 7.89 -0.12 -20.20
C ASP A 78 6.36 0.00 -20.07
N TYR A 79 5.88 0.67 -19.00
CA TYR A 79 4.44 0.85 -18.71
C TYR A 79 3.66 1.43 -19.89
N GLN A 80 4.19 2.46 -20.54
CA GLN A 80 3.54 3.08 -21.70
C GLN A 80 3.45 2.13 -22.89
N ARG A 81 4.46 1.27 -23.11
CA ARG A 81 4.43 0.28 -24.18
C ARG A 81 3.41 -0.81 -23.87
N LEU A 82 3.43 -1.34 -22.64
CA LEU A 82 2.47 -2.35 -22.20
C LEU A 82 1.03 -1.81 -22.23
N ARG A 83 0.82 -0.53 -21.89
CA ARG A 83 -0.49 0.12 -22.01
C ARG A 83 -0.99 0.13 -23.46
N ARG A 84 -0.12 0.47 -24.42
CA ARG A 84 -0.47 0.43 -25.85
C ARG A 84 -0.80 -0.98 -26.32
N GLU A 85 -0.14 -2.01 -25.80
CA GLU A 85 -0.54 -3.40 -26.07
C GLU A 85 -1.92 -3.70 -25.48
N ALA A 86 -2.19 -3.33 -24.22
CA ALA A 86 -3.50 -3.52 -23.62
C ALA A 86 -4.62 -2.80 -24.41
N GLU A 87 -4.37 -1.58 -24.88
CA GLU A 87 -5.26 -0.84 -25.76
C GLU A 87 -5.46 -1.56 -27.10
N PHE A 88 -4.37 -2.06 -27.70
CA PHE A 88 -4.41 -2.82 -28.96
C PHE A 88 -5.25 -4.10 -28.85
N TYR A 89 -5.20 -4.81 -27.72
CA TYR A 89 -6.00 -6.02 -27.50
C TYR A 89 -7.42 -5.73 -26.98
N GLY A 90 -7.81 -4.46 -26.80
CA GLY A 90 -9.12 -4.08 -26.29
C GLY A 90 -9.32 -4.33 -24.78
N LEU A 91 -8.24 -4.48 -24.02
CA LEU A 91 -8.25 -4.68 -22.58
C LEU A 91 -8.22 -3.34 -21.85
N TYR A 92 -9.28 -2.55 -22.01
CA TYR A 92 -9.32 -1.16 -21.50
C TYR A 92 -9.19 -1.05 -19.99
N SER A 93 -9.73 -2.00 -19.21
CA SER A 93 -9.56 -2.04 -17.76
C SER A 93 -8.09 -2.17 -17.35
N LEU A 94 -7.32 -2.97 -18.10
CA LEU A 94 -5.88 -3.10 -17.90
C LEU A 94 -5.16 -1.82 -18.33
N ALA A 95 -5.53 -1.24 -19.47
CA ALA A 95 -4.93 0.01 -19.95
C ALA A 95 -5.14 1.18 -18.97
N GLU A 96 -6.32 1.26 -18.35
CA GLU A 96 -6.62 2.25 -17.32
C GLU A 96 -5.74 2.07 -16.08
N LEU A 97 -5.55 0.84 -15.60
CA LEU A 97 -4.62 0.57 -14.50
C LEU A 97 -3.18 0.97 -14.85
N LEU A 98 -2.71 0.60 -16.04
CA LEU A 98 -1.36 0.90 -16.48
C LEU A 98 -1.14 2.42 -16.67
N SER A 99 -2.22 3.20 -16.88
CA SER A 99 -2.15 4.66 -16.90
C SER A 99 -1.85 5.26 -15.50
N GLN A 100 -2.21 4.54 -14.44
CA GLN A 100 -1.96 4.93 -13.05
C GLN A 100 -0.58 4.43 -12.58
N GLU A 101 0.46 4.70 -13.36
CA GLU A 101 1.84 4.24 -13.10
C GLU A 101 2.31 4.51 -11.67
N HIS A 102 1.90 5.64 -11.11
CA HIS A 102 2.26 6.07 -9.76
C HIS A 102 1.74 5.12 -8.66
N LEU A 103 0.66 4.37 -8.92
CA LEU A 103 0.14 3.34 -8.02
C LEU A 103 0.83 1.99 -8.21
N LEU A 104 1.54 1.79 -9.32
CA LEU A 104 2.26 0.55 -9.66
C LEU A 104 3.74 0.61 -9.28
N LYS A 105 4.32 1.81 -9.23
CA LYS A 105 5.73 1.99 -8.84
C LYS A 105 5.89 1.81 -7.33
N PRO A 106 6.89 1.02 -6.88
CA PRO A 106 7.29 1.00 -5.49
C PRO A 106 7.59 2.44 -5.03
N ARG A 107 6.97 2.86 -3.94
CA ARG A 107 7.20 4.20 -3.38
C ARG A 107 8.08 4.10 -2.16
N LEU A 108 9.08 4.97 -2.11
CA LEU A 108 9.84 5.20 -0.90
C LEU A 108 8.91 5.89 0.10
N GLU A 109 8.66 5.18 1.19
CA GLU A 109 7.96 5.70 2.35
C GLU A 109 8.98 6.19 3.35
N ILE A 110 8.83 7.43 3.81
CA ILE A 110 9.72 8.05 4.78
C ILE A 110 8.94 8.27 6.08
N LEU A 111 9.57 7.94 7.20
CA LEU A 111 9.06 8.17 8.54
C LEU A 111 10.13 8.88 9.36
N GLU A 112 9.78 9.97 10.03
CA GLU A 112 10.67 10.67 10.96
C GLU A 112 10.14 10.56 12.37
N VAL A 113 10.96 10.03 13.28
CA VAL A 113 10.70 10.05 14.73
C VAL A 113 11.52 11.16 15.35
N ARG A 114 10.85 12.10 16.03
CA ARG A 114 11.49 13.09 16.89
C ARG A 114 11.30 12.69 18.33
N PHE A 115 12.40 12.66 19.06
CA PHE A 115 12.48 12.30 20.46
C PHE A 115 13.16 13.42 21.24
N SER A 116 12.58 13.81 22.37
CA SER A 116 13.22 14.72 23.31
C SER A 116 12.96 14.22 24.71
N LEU A 117 13.99 14.26 25.55
CA LEU A 117 13.91 13.92 26.97
C LEU A 117 14.14 15.19 27.78
N GLN A 118 13.10 15.61 28.51
CA GLN A 118 13.14 16.74 29.42
C GLN A 118 12.87 16.21 30.84
N GLU A 119 13.89 16.28 31.70
CA GLU A 119 13.82 15.75 33.07
C GLU A 119 13.35 14.28 33.10
N MET A 120 12.13 14.03 33.59
CA MET A 120 11.51 12.70 33.71
C MET A 120 10.42 12.46 32.66
N GLN A 121 10.31 13.33 31.65
CA GLN A 121 9.31 13.26 30.59
C GLN A 121 9.99 13.12 29.22
N ALA A 122 9.49 12.18 28.43
CA ALA A 122 9.93 11.96 27.06
C ALA A 122 8.80 12.28 26.08
N PHE A 123 9.13 13.07 25.08
CA PHE A 123 8.22 13.52 24.02
C PHE A 123 8.56 12.83 22.70
N PHE A 124 7.52 12.34 22.04
CA PHE A 124 7.58 11.67 20.76
C PHE A 124 6.69 12.41 19.76
N ARG A 125 7.24 12.72 18.60
CA ARG A 125 6.48 13.19 17.44
C ARG A 125 6.90 12.41 16.21
N ILE A 126 5.95 11.78 15.55
CA ILE A 126 6.20 10.90 14.42
C ILE A 126 5.52 11.47 13.19
N PHE A 127 6.31 11.74 12.16
CA PHE A 127 5.85 12.17 10.85
C PHE A 127 5.96 11.01 9.86
N GLY A 128 4.96 10.83 8.99
CA GLY A 128 4.98 9.77 7.98
C GLY A 128 4.45 10.26 6.65
N SER A 129 5.11 9.88 5.56
CA SER A 129 4.64 10.17 4.20
C SER A 129 3.38 9.38 3.81
N CYS A 130 2.96 8.39 4.61
CA CYS A 130 1.76 7.58 4.37
C CYS A 130 0.85 7.56 5.61
N SER A 131 -0.41 7.96 5.43
CA SER A 131 -1.40 8.01 6.51
C SER A 131 -1.74 6.64 7.08
N ALA A 132 -1.92 5.65 6.21
CA ALA A 132 -2.24 4.29 6.62
C ALA A 132 -1.18 3.71 7.58
N THR A 133 0.10 4.05 7.39
CA THR A 133 1.17 3.57 8.29
C THR A 133 1.11 4.25 9.66
N ILE A 134 0.88 5.56 9.67
CA ILE A 134 0.68 6.32 10.92
C ILE A 134 -0.57 5.79 11.65
N GLU A 135 -1.64 5.46 10.95
CA GLU A 135 -2.83 4.83 11.54
C GLU A 135 -2.52 3.46 12.15
N THR A 136 -1.84 2.57 11.41
CA THR A 136 -1.45 1.25 11.94
C THR A 136 -0.53 1.34 13.15
N LEU A 137 0.44 2.26 13.13
CA LEU A 137 1.36 2.45 14.25
C LEU A 137 0.62 2.99 15.48
N ALA A 138 -0.32 3.90 15.28
CA ALA A 138 -1.12 4.44 16.36
C ALA A 138 -2.12 3.43 16.94
N GLU A 139 -2.53 2.40 16.20
CA GLU A 139 -3.30 1.27 16.74
C GLU A 139 -2.45 0.29 17.58
N GLN A 140 -1.14 0.24 17.30
CA GLN A 140 -0.20 -0.58 18.05
C GLN A 140 0.23 0.08 19.38
N ILE A 141 0.28 1.41 19.43
CA ILE A 141 0.71 2.16 20.60
C ILE A 141 -0.49 2.49 21.50
N THR A 142 -0.41 2.13 22.78
CA THR A 142 -1.42 2.47 23.79
C THR A 142 -0.78 3.26 24.92
N LEU A 143 -1.36 4.43 25.23
CA LEU A 143 -0.96 5.25 26.37
C LEU A 143 -1.81 4.90 27.58
N PHE A 144 -1.21 4.96 28.77
CA PHE A 144 -1.90 4.80 30.03
C PHE A 144 -1.53 5.93 30.99
N THR A 145 -2.50 6.42 31.75
CA THR A 145 -2.25 7.36 32.85
C THR A 145 -2.50 6.69 34.19
N GLY A 146 -1.57 6.91 35.12
CA GLY A 146 -1.70 6.56 36.53
C GLY A 146 -1.52 7.81 37.37
N GLN A 147 -2.54 8.14 38.17
CA GLN A 147 -2.51 9.30 39.05
C GLN A 147 -2.27 8.83 40.48
N GLN A 148 -1.14 9.17 41.11
CA GLN A 148 -0.99 8.95 42.55
C GLN A 148 -1.55 10.16 43.30
N SER A 149 -2.58 9.94 44.12
CA SER A 149 -2.99 10.94 45.13
C SER A 149 -2.01 10.84 46.28
N GLY A 150 -1.35 11.94 46.66
CA GLY A 150 -0.55 11.98 47.88
C GLY A 150 -1.39 11.47 49.06
N GLN A 151 -0.98 10.36 49.68
CA GLN A 151 -1.66 9.85 50.87
C GLN A 151 -1.14 10.55 52.11
N SER A 152 -2.07 11.17 52.82
CA SER A 152 -2.06 11.37 54.26
C SER A 152 -1.60 10.08 54.98
N TRP A 153 -0.77 10.27 56.00
CA TRP A 153 0.18 9.34 56.60
C TRP A 153 -0.35 8.09 57.34
N ASN A 154 -1.52 7.52 57.02
CA ASN A 154 -2.02 6.35 57.78
C ASN A 154 -2.79 5.33 56.91
N SER A 155 -2.09 4.48 56.15
CA SER A 155 -2.59 3.13 55.83
C SER A 155 -1.43 2.17 55.47
N PRO A 156 -1.45 0.88 55.88
CA PRO A 156 -0.36 -0.06 55.59
C PRO A 156 -0.45 -0.75 54.21
N PHE A 157 -1.32 -0.31 53.31
CA PHE A 157 -1.49 -0.92 51.98
C PHE A 157 -1.51 0.15 50.89
N PRO A 158 -0.61 0.12 49.88
CA PRO A 158 -0.71 1.03 48.75
C PRO A 158 -1.99 0.70 47.99
N SER A 159 -2.96 1.61 48.00
CA SER A 159 -4.16 1.50 47.17
C SER A 159 -3.73 1.46 45.70
N GLN A 160 -3.80 0.28 45.07
CA GLN A 160 -3.49 0.10 43.65
C GLN A 160 -4.43 0.98 42.81
N LYS A 161 -3.91 2.09 42.28
CA LYS A 161 -4.66 2.96 41.36
C LYS A 161 -4.77 2.27 40.01
N LEU A 162 -6.00 2.18 39.49
CA LEU A 162 -6.26 1.68 38.13
C LEU A 162 -5.64 2.62 37.09
N LEU A 163 -4.92 2.04 36.13
CA LEU A 163 -4.41 2.76 34.96
C LEU A 163 -5.53 2.90 33.94
N PHE A 164 -5.70 4.09 33.38
CA PHE A 164 -6.70 4.37 32.35
C PHE A 164 -6.03 4.60 31.00
N PRO A 165 -6.54 3.98 29.91
CA PRO A 165 -5.99 4.19 28.59
C PRO A 165 -6.29 5.62 28.09
N LEU A 166 -5.34 6.21 27.37
CA LEU A 166 -5.48 7.50 26.70
C LEU A 166 -5.28 7.32 25.18
N PRO A 167 -6.06 8.03 24.36
CA PRO A 167 -5.82 8.07 22.93
C PRO A 167 -4.55 8.87 22.61
N LEU A 168 -3.93 8.55 21.49
CA LEU A 168 -2.85 9.36 20.90
C LEU A 168 -3.41 10.65 20.31
N GLU A 169 -2.61 11.71 20.34
CA GLU A 169 -2.95 12.94 19.65
C GLU A 169 -2.41 12.89 18.22
N ARG A 170 -3.28 13.14 17.24
CA ARG A 170 -2.92 13.15 15.82
C ARG A 170 -3.23 14.52 15.21
N PRO A 171 -2.23 15.40 15.11
CA PRO A 171 -2.41 16.71 14.48
C PRO A 171 -2.91 16.61 13.03
N SER A 172 -2.58 15.54 12.32
CA SER A 172 -3.10 15.21 10.99
C SER A 172 -2.98 13.70 10.72
N HIS A 173 -3.47 13.22 9.56
CA HIS A 173 -3.28 11.82 9.16
C HIS A 173 -1.81 11.42 8.98
N HIS A 174 -0.88 12.38 8.87
CA HIS A 174 0.55 12.15 8.64
C HIS A 174 1.42 12.48 9.85
N ASP A 175 0.81 12.85 10.97
CA ASP A 175 1.52 13.34 12.17
C ASP A 175 0.82 12.80 13.42
N MET A 176 1.61 12.20 14.32
CA MET A 176 1.13 11.81 15.64
C MET A 176 2.12 12.23 16.72
N VAL A 177 1.60 12.54 17.90
CA VAL A 177 2.39 12.89 19.08
C VAL A 177 1.93 12.10 20.29
N PHE A 178 2.90 11.79 21.15
CA PHE A 178 2.65 11.25 22.48
C PHE A 178 3.85 11.48 23.38
N HIS A 179 3.65 11.26 24.68
CA HIS A 179 4.71 11.40 25.66
C HIS A 179 4.50 10.43 26.82
N CYS A 180 5.59 10.15 27.51
CA CYS A 180 5.63 9.23 28.64
C CYS A 180 6.58 9.74 29.71
N GLY A 181 6.49 9.17 30.90
CA GLY A 181 7.26 9.64 32.05
C GLY A 181 6.36 10.20 33.14
N THR A 182 6.90 11.09 33.97
CA THR A 182 6.18 11.66 35.12
C THR A 182 6.09 13.16 35.02
N ASP A 183 4.87 13.70 35.18
CA ASP A 183 4.61 15.12 35.19
C ASP A 183 4.35 15.63 36.61
N TYR A 184 4.95 16.76 36.94
CA TYR A 184 4.68 17.52 38.16
C TYR A 184 3.65 18.62 37.86
N THR A 185 2.37 18.35 38.14
CA THR A 185 1.36 19.42 38.12
C THR A 185 1.42 20.21 39.43
N ALA A 186 1.36 21.55 39.36
CA ALA A 186 1.36 22.44 40.51
C ALA A 186 0.14 22.16 41.43
N GLY A 187 0.33 21.29 42.43
CA GLY A 187 -0.72 20.83 43.34
C GLY A 187 -0.54 19.41 43.91
N ASP A 188 0.70 18.96 44.14
CA ASP A 188 1.04 17.65 44.76
C ASP A 188 0.52 16.38 44.07
N GLN A 189 0.07 16.49 42.82
CA GLN A 189 -0.45 15.35 42.07
C GLN A 189 0.57 14.84 41.05
N PHE A 190 1.06 13.63 41.29
CA PHE A 190 1.95 12.90 40.39
C PHE A 190 1.12 12.20 39.32
N VAL A 191 1.37 12.54 38.05
CA VAL A 191 0.76 11.85 36.90
C VAL A 191 1.85 11.10 36.14
N ALA A 192 1.81 9.77 36.21
CA ALA A 192 2.70 8.89 35.49
C ALA A 192 2.03 8.40 34.20
N ARG A 193 2.70 8.60 33.06
CA ARG A 193 2.25 8.21 31.73
C ARG A 193 3.08 7.03 31.23
N TYR A 194 2.43 5.90 31.00
CA TYR A 194 3.04 4.66 30.52
C TYR A 194 2.66 4.40 29.07
N VAL A 195 3.51 3.70 28.33
CA VAL A 195 3.31 3.32 26.93
C VAL A 195 3.46 1.82 26.78
N SER A 196 2.62 1.22 25.96
CA SER A 196 2.77 -0.15 25.47
C SER A 196 2.74 -0.13 23.94
N ILE A 197 3.59 -0.92 23.29
CA ILE A 197 3.68 -1.00 21.82
C ILE A 197 3.55 -2.45 21.39
N LYS A 198 2.41 -2.80 20.79
CA LYS A 198 2.16 -4.18 20.32
C LYS A 198 3.23 -4.65 19.32
N PRO A 199 3.58 -5.94 19.31
CA PRO A 199 2.98 -7.04 20.09
C PRO A 199 3.44 -7.10 21.56
N ASP A 200 4.36 -6.22 21.98
CA ASP A 200 4.84 -6.15 23.36
C ASP A 200 3.86 -5.41 24.27
N ASN A 201 3.30 -6.13 25.24
CA ASN A 201 2.30 -5.61 26.17
C ASN A 201 2.93 -5.02 27.46
N ARG A 202 4.27 -4.88 27.52
CA ARG A 202 4.94 -4.23 28.65
C ARG A 202 4.58 -2.76 28.72
N LYS A 203 4.25 -2.30 29.92
CA LYS A 203 3.98 -0.89 30.23
C LYS A 203 5.28 -0.20 30.60
N LEU A 204 5.83 0.59 29.68
CA LEU A 204 7.08 1.29 29.83
C LEU A 204 6.83 2.75 30.24
N ILE A 205 7.60 3.24 31.20
CA ILE A 205 7.59 4.65 31.63
C ILE A 205 8.84 5.40 31.18
N ASN A 206 9.96 4.69 31.00
CA ASN A 206 11.22 5.28 30.60
C ASN A 206 11.23 5.53 29.09
N GLY A 207 11.45 6.79 28.69
CA GLY A 207 11.45 7.21 27.29
C GLY A 207 12.47 6.49 26.41
N ALA A 208 13.67 6.19 26.91
CA ALA A 208 14.69 5.48 26.12
C ALA A 208 14.26 4.03 25.83
N ASN A 209 13.60 3.36 26.78
CA ASN A 209 13.06 2.01 26.55
C ASN A 209 11.90 2.03 25.54
N VAL A 210 11.04 3.05 25.61
CA VAL A 210 9.95 3.24 24.64
C VAL A 210 10.52 3.50 23.23
N LEU A 211 11.55 4.35 23.13
CA LEU A 211 12.24 4.64 21.86
C LEU A 211 12.88 3.37 21.27
N GLY A 212 13.58 2.58 22.09
CA GLY A 212 14.19 1.33 21.65
C GLY A 212 13.17 0.31 21.15
N LEU A 213 12.04 0.16 21.86
CA LEU A 213 10.95 -0.72 21.42
C LEU A 213 10.29 -0.21 20.13
N LEU A 214 10.06 1.10 20.01
CA LEU A 214 9.53 1.71 18.80
C LEU A 214 10.44 1.44 17.59
N PHE A 215 11.76 1.54 17.76
CA PHE A 215 12.70 1.24 16.68
C PHE A 215 12.68 -0.23 16.31
N ASP A 216 12.66 -1.15 17.28
CA ASP A 216 12.52 -2.59 17.00
C ASP A 216 11.24 -2.88 16.20
N THR A 217 10.10 -2.28 16.59
CA THR A 217 8.85 -2.39 15.84
C THR A 217 8.98 -1.87 14.41
N LEU A 218 9.56 -0.69 14.20
CA LEU A 218 9.74 -0.11 12.87
C LEU A 218 10.66 -0.96 11.98
N LEU A 219 11.77 -1.44 12.53
CA LEU A 219 12.73 -2.29 11.82
C LEU A 219 12.08 -3.64 11.43
N ARG A 220 11.27 -4.23 12.32
CA ARG A 220 10.49 -5.45 12.00
C ARG A 220 9.44 -5.24 10.92
N ASP A 221 8.85 -4.04 10.87
CA ASP A 221 7.92 -3.63 9.82
C ASP A 221 8.62 -3.30 8.48
N GLY A 222 9.94 -3.52 8.40
CA GLY A 222 10.73 -3.41 7.18
C GLY A 222 11.27 -2.01 6.91
N PHE A 223 11.19 -1.09 7.88
CA PHE A 223 11.90 0.17 7.79
C PHE A 223 13.40 -0.03 8.01
N ARG A 224 14.20 0.87 7.43
CA ARG A 224 15.64 0.98 7.65
C ARG A 224 15.94 2.39 8.16
N LEU A 225 16.75 2.49 9.21
CA LEU A 225 17.23 3.77 9.70
C LEU A 225 18.25 4.34 8.69
N ILE A 226 18.01 5.56 8.21
CA ILE A 226 18.85 6.23 7.20
C ILE A 226 19.63 7.42 7.77
N SER A 227 19.14 8.04 8.84
CA SER A 227 19.77 9.22 9.42
C SER A 227 19.43 9.37 10.89
N THR A 228 20.39 9.89 11.66
CA THR A 228 20.21 10.33 13.05
C THR A 228 20.86 11.70 13.18
N ARG A 229 20.07 12.69 13.62
CA ARG A 229 20.52 14.08 13.76
C ARG A 229 19.97 14.70 15.03
N THR A 230 20.73 15.61 15.64
CA THR A 230 20.22 16.48 16.70
C THR A 230 19.64 17.74 16.05
N VAL A 231 18.34 17.97 16.22
CA VAL A 231 17.60 19.09 15.60
C VAL A 231 17.75 20.37 16.40
N SER A 232 17.80 20.25 17.72
CA SER A 232 18.06 21.37 18.64
C SER A 232 18.94 20.87 19.78
N SER A 233 20.12 21.47 19.93
CA SER A 233 21.05 21.15 21.03
C SER A 233 20.56 21.72 22.37
N GLU A 234 19.80 22.81 22.33
CA GLU A 234 19.22 23.45 23.52
C GLU A 234 18.05 22.62 24.08
N GLU A 235 17.17 22.16 23.21
CA GLU A 235 15.99 21.35 23.58
C GLU A 235 16.26 19.83 23.57
N LYS A 236 17.51 19.44 23.26
CA LYS A 236 17.97 18.04 23.14
C LYS A 236 17.02 17.18 22.29
N VAL A 237 16.56 17.73 21.16
CA VAL A 237 15.65 17.02 20.25
C VAL A 237 16.48 16.21 19.28
N GLU A 238 16.35 14.89 19.35
CA GLU A 238 16.92 13.94 18.41
C GLU A 238 15.89 13.60 17.34
N CYS A 239 16.36 13.44 16.10
CA CYS A 239 15.53 13.04 14.98
C CYS A 239 16.14 11.86 14.24
N TYR A 240 15.29 10.88 14.01
CA TYR A 240 15.62 9.60 13.40
C TYR A 240 14.76 9.43 12.16
N SER A 241 15.41 9.36 11.00
CA SER A 241 14.72 9.20 9.72
C SER A 241 14.82 7.75 9.29
N PHE A 242 13.69 7.17 8.91
CA PHE A 242 13.52 5.81 8.46
C PHE A 242 12.97 5.80 7.03
N GLU A 243 13.38 4.80 6.25
CA GLU A 243 12.82 4.55 4.92
C GLU A 243 12.32 3.11 4.78
N ARG A 244 11.28 2.91 3.98
CA ARG A 244 10.84 1.59 3.54
C ARG A 244 10.41 1.66 2.09
N LEU A 245 10.76 0.64 1.30
CA LEU A 245 10.22 0.49 -0.04
C LEU A 245 8.83 -0.16 0.07
N ARG A 246 7.77 0.63 -0.01
CA ARG A 246 6.41 0.10 0.00
C ARG A 246 6.07 -0.38 -1.41
N ARG A 247 5.87 -1.69 -1.53
CA ARG A 247 5.31 -2.28 -2.75
C ARG A 247 3.80 -2.06 -2.71
N PRO A 248 3.19 -1.50 -3.77
CA PRO A 248 1.74 -1.62 -3.90
C PRO A 248 1.39 -3.12 -3.89
N PRO A 249 0.37 -3.55 -3.13
CA PRO A 249 -0.16 -4.90 -3.31
C PRO A 249 -0.48 -5.04 -4.79
N GLY A 250 -0.05 -6.15 -5.43
CA GLY A 250 -0.29 -6.38 -6.86
C GLY A 250 -1.74 -6.02 -7.17
N LEU A 251 -1.95 -5.04 -8.06
CA LEU A 251 -3.28 -4.48 -8.28
C LEU A 251 -4.16 -5.61 -8.80
N THR A 252 -5.01 -6.12 -7.92
CA THR A 252 -6.01 -7.14 -8.24
C THR A 252 -7.20 -6.39 -8.79
N LEU A 253 -7.49 -6.56 -10.09
CA LEU A 253 -8.74 -6.08 -10.64
C LEU A 253 -9.83 -7.03 -10.20
N THR A 254 -10.65 -6.58 -9.25
CA THR A 254 -11.98 -7.17 -9.05
C THR A 254 -12.84 -6.68 -10.21
N VAL A 255 -12.76 -7.36 -11.35
CA VAL A 255 -13.64 -7.08 -12.49
C VAL A 255 -15.05 -7.51 -12.09
N SER A 256 -15.85 -6.57 -11.57
CA SER A 256 -17.29 -6.76 -11.43
C SER A 256 -17.89 -6.74 -12.84
N GLN A 257 -17.96 -7.91 -13.48
CA GLN A 257 -18.71 -8.04 -14.73
C GLN A 257 -20.18 -7.77 -14.42
N SER A 258 -20.63 -6.54 -14.68
CA SER A 258 -22.06 -6.24 -14.77
C SER A 258 -22.47 -6.46 -16.22
N PRO A 259 -23.37 -7.43 -16.51
CA PRO A 259 -23.85 -7.66 -17.86
C PRO A 259 -24.82 -6.51 -18.21
N GLY A 260 -24.35 -5.48 -18.91
CA GLY A 260 -25.29 -4.51 -19.50
C GLY A 260 -24.80 -3.12 -19.89
N SER A 261 -23.59 -2.67 -19.56
CA SER A 261 -23.23 -1.25 -19.77
C SER A 261 -22.46 -0.93 -21.07
N SER A 262 -21.92 -1.90 -21.81
CA SER A 262 -21.08 -1.62 -22.99
C SER A 262 -21.85 -1.08 -24.21
N ARG A 263 -23.15 -1.34 -24.31
CA ARG A 263 -23.98 -0.84 -25.43
C ARG A 263 -24.15 0.69 -25.46
N ALA A 264 -23.98 1.38 -24.32
CA ALA A 264 -24.20 2.83 -24.25
C ALA A 264 -22.98 3.66 -24.70
N ALA A 265 -21.76 3.12 -24.57
CA ALA A 265 -20.53 3.84 -24.91
C ALA A 265 -20.23 3.82 -26.42
N GLN A 266 -20.53 2.71 -27.11
CA GLN A 266 -20.31 2.58 -28.56
C GLN A 266 -21.28 3.47 -29.38
N ALA A 267 -22.52 3.66 -28.90
CA ALA A 267 -23.55 4.42 -29.60
C ALA A 267 -23.25 5.93 -29.66
N LYS A 268 -22.56 6.49 -28.66
CA LYS A 268 -22.20 7.92 -28.63
C LYS A 268 -21.06 8.28 -29.57
N ARG A 269 -20.18 7.34 -29.93
CA ARG A 269 -19.05 7.62 -30.83
C ARG A 269 -19.44 7.57 -32.31
N ASN A 270 -20.38 6.70 -32.68
CA ASN A 270 -20.85 6.57 -34.07
C ASN A 270 -21.79 7.69 -34.54
N GLN A 271 -22.41 8.46 -33.63
CA GLN A 271 -23.19 9.65 -34.01
C GLN A 271 -22.33 10.90 -34.27
N ALA A 272 -21.10 10.97 -33.76
CA ALA A 272 -20.21 12.11 -33.97
C ALA A 272 -19.49 12.11 -35.33
N GLN A 273 -19.50 10.99 -36.06
CA GLN A 273 -18.82 10.84 -37.36
C GLN A 273 -19.75 10.86 -38.58
N LYS A 274 -21.07 11.03 -38.40
CA LYS A 274 -22.04 11.18 -39.50
C LYS A 274 -22.58 12.61 -39.69
N GLY A 275 -22.03 13.59 -38.97
CA GLY A 275 -22.36 15.00 -39.11
C GLY A 275 -21.22 15.78 -39.75
N LYS A 276 -20.94 15.53 -41.03
CA LYS A 276 -20.24 16.44 -41.95
C LYS A 276 -20.85 16.27 -43.33
#